data_AF-A0A847WX00-F1
#
_entry.id   AF-A0A847WX00-F1
#
_cell.length_a   1.000
_cell.length_b   1.000
_cell.length_c   1.000
_cell.angle_alpha   90.00
_cell.angle_beta   90.00
_cell.angle_gamma   90.00
#
_symmetry.space_group_name_H-M   'P 1'
#
loop_
_entity.id
_entity.type
_entity.pdbx_description
1 polymer ?
#
loop_
_entity_poly.entity_id
_entity_poly.type
_entity_poly.pdbx_seq_one_letter_code
_entity_poly.pdbx_strand_id
1 'polypeptide(L)'
;MEVARTRLDWVDMAKGLSIFLVVIMYCATSVGEDTGQAGFLQWSIAWAMPFRMPEFFVLAGLFLSQVITRDWNSYADRRVVHYFYFYVVWALIHIVFKELIVARDVSGTVTSLAWALVEPYGILWFIYMLGVFGLVSKLLHSLKAPHWGTLGVAALLQMANIKTGSYLVDQFAEYFVYFQAGYLAAPYLFKLADWVHDNAALALGGLAAWAVINGLLVFSPGFQMDPVHPQMGWAALPGLHLVLALAGSAAVCVAAVLL
;
A
#
# COMPACT_ATOMS: atom_id res chain seq x y z
N MET A 1 -36.44 -7.32 -10.42
CA MET A 1 -35.28 -8.20 -10.22
C MET A 1 -34.06 -7.30 -10.19
N GLU A 2 -33.72 -6.81 -9.00
CA GLU A 2 -32.48 -6.08 -8.77
C GLU A 2 -31.35 -7.09 -9.00
N VAL A 3 -30.53 -6.87 -10.03
CA VAL A 3 -29.27 -7.59 -10.15
C VAL A 3 -28.49 -7.19 -8.91
N ALA A 4 -28.51 -8.03 -7.88
CA ALA A 4 -27.65 -7.88 -6.73
C ALA A 4 -26.25 -7.74 -7.29
N ARG A 5 -25.74 -6.50 -7.27
CA ARG A 5 -24.35 -6.20 -7.57
C ARG A 5 -23.60 -7.14 -6.64
N THR A 6 -22.98 -8.19 -7.16
CA THR A 6 -22.18 -9.13 -6.38
C THR A 6 -21.01 -8.32 -5.87
N ARG A 7 -21.23 -7.58 -4.78
CA ARG A 7 -20.17 -6.89 -4.06
C ARG A 7 -19.24 -8.00 -3.62
N LEU A 8 -17.97 -7.81 -3.95
CA LEU A 8 -16.93 -8.70 -3.50
C LEU A 8 -16.71 -8.34 -2.03
N ASP A 9 -17.57 -8.85 -1.16
CA ASP A 9 -17.63 -8.45 0.25
C ASP A 9 -16.28 -8.62 0.94
N TRP A 10 -15.54 -9.68 0.58
CA TRP A 10 -14.17 -9.91 1.05
C TRP A 10 -13.18 -8.83 0.58
N VAL A 11 -13.35 -8.22 -0.59
CA VAL A 11 -12.46 -7.15 -1.06
C VAL A 11 -12.70 -5.87 -0.28
N ASP A 12 -13.96 -5.57 0.03
CA ASP A 12 -14.30 -4.41 0.87
C ASP A 12 -13.86 -4.63 2.32
N MET A 13 -13.96 -5.87 2.83
CA MET A 13 -13.38 -6.27 4.12
C MET A 13 -11.85 -6.15 4.12
N ALA A 14 -11.16 -6.60 3.06
CA ALA A 14 -9.71 -6.50 2.94
C ALA A 14 -9.26 -5.04 2.97
N LYS A 15 -9.93 -4.14 2.23
CA LYS A 15 -9.67 -2.70 2.31
C LYS A 15 -9.89 -2.16 3.73
N GLY A 16 -10.95 -2.61 4.40
CA GLY A 16 -11.26 -2.23 5.78
C GLY A 16 -10.16 -2.63 6.76
N LEU A 17 -9.68 -3.88 6.67
CA LEU A 17 -8.54 -4.38 7.45
C LEU A 17 -7.27 -3.57 7.19
N SER A 18 -6.99 -3.24 5.92
CA SER A 18 -5.81 -2.43 5.58
C SER A 18 -5.90 -1.02 6.17
N ILE A 19 -7.05 -0.35 6.04
CA ILE A 19 -7.29 0.97 6.65
C ILE A 19 -7.14 0.88 8.16
N PHE A 20 -7.69 -0.15 8.79
CA PHE A 20 -7.58 -0.37 10.22
C PHE A 20 -6.13 -0.49 10.69
N LEU A 21 -5.28 -1.25 9.98
CA LEU A 21 -3.86 -1.38 10.30
C LEU A 21 -3.11 -0.03 10.23
N VAL A 22 -3.42 0.80 9.22
CA VAL A 22 -2.81 2.13 9.08
C VAL A 22 -3.28 3.10 10.15
N VAL A 23 -4.56 3.09 10.50
CA VAL A 23 -5.11 3.92 11.58
C VAL A 23 -4.45 3.54 12.90
N ILE A 24 -4.32 2.25 13.21
CA ILE A 24 -3.62 1.78 14.41
C ILE A 24 -2.17 2.26 14.40
N MET A 25 -1.48 2.18 13.25
CA MET A 25 -0.12 2.70 13.10
C MET A 25 -0.02 4.16 13.52
N TYR A 26 -0.85 5.04 12.94
CA TYR A 26 -0.80 6.47 13.30
C TYR A 26 -1.16 6.70 14.77
N CYS A 27 -2.15 6.00 15.32
CA CYS A 27 -2.49 6.13 16.73
C CYS A 27 -1.32 5.75 17.65
N ALA A 28 -0.64 4.64 17.40
CA ALA A 28 0.47 4.22 18.27
C ALA A 28 1.73 5.06 18.04
N THR A 29 2.03 5.45 16.79
CA THR A 29 3.16 6.31 16.48
C THR A 29 2.99 7.69 17.11
N SER A 30 1.80 8.31 17.03
CA SER A 30 1.53 9.60 17.68
C SER A 30 1.67 9.53 19.20
N VAL A 31 1.15 8.48 19.84
CA VAL A 31 1.34 8.29 21.29
C VAL A 31 2.81 8.03 21.62
N GLY A 32 3.52 7.28 20.78
CA GLY A 32 4.95 7.01 20.93
C GLY A 32 5.80 8.29 20.81
N GLU A 33 5.47 9.17 19.87
CA GLU A 33 6.09 10.48 19.70
C GLU A 33 5.88 11.38 20.93
N ASP A 34 4.66 11.43 21.46
CA ASP A 34 4.32 12.29 22.60
C ASP A 34 4.89 11.78 23.94
N THR A 35 4.96 10.46 24.11
CA THR A 35 5.37 9.84 25.39
C THR A 35 6.82 9.40 25.42
N GLY A 36 7.46 9.24 24.25
CA GLY A 36 8.78 8.63 24.11
C GLY A 36 8.82 7.14 24.48
N GLN A 37 7.66 6.48 24.58
CA GLN A 37 7.54 5.09 25.03
C GLN A 37 6.82 4.20 24.01
N ALA A 38 7.26 2.95 23.90
CA ALA A 38 6.58 1.93 23.12
C ALA A 38 5.56 1.18 23.99
N GLY A 39 4.29 1.25 23.61
CA GLY A 39 3.19 0.47 24.20
C GLY A 39 2.95 -0.85 23.48
N PHE A 40 1.86 -1.54 23.85
CA PHE A 40 1.48 -2.83 23.27
C PHE A 40 1.17 -2.73 21.76
N LEU A 41 0.51 -1.65 21.31
CA LEU A 41 0.13 -1.49 19.90
C LEU A 41 1.34 -1.38 18.97
N GLN A 42 2.46 -0.82 19.43
CA GLN A 42 3.70 -0.74 18.66
C GLN A 42 4.24 -2.13 18.28
N TRP A 43 4.03 -3.15 19.12
CA TRP A 43 4.38 -4.53 18.79
C TRP A 43 3.51 -5.09 17.66
N SER A 44 2.20 -4.83 17.69
CA SER A 44 1.29 -5.22 16.62
C SER A 44 1.63 -4.53 15.29
N ILE A 45 2.03 -3.26 15.34
CA ILE A 45 2.43 -2.49 14.14
C ILE A 45 3.77 -2.97 13.60
N ALA A 46 4.72 -3.28 14.48
CA ALA A 46 5.99 -3.87 14.08
C ALA A 46 5.74 -5.19 13.34
N TRP A 47 4.87 -6.06 13.87
CA TRP A 47 4.47 -7.31 13.20
C TRP A 47 3.81 -7.07 11.84
N ALA A 48 2.96 -6.04 11.72
CA ALA A 48 2.27 -5.72 10.46
C ALA A 48 3.14 -4.94 9.45
N MET A 49 4.32 -4.46 9.84
CA MET A 49 5.16 -3.57 9.05
C MET A 49 5.48 -4.09 7.64
N PRO A 50 5.77 -5.39 7.40
CA PRO A 50 6.13 -5.88 6.07
C PRO A 50 5.00 -5.75 5.05
N PHE A 51 3.73 -5.83 5.45
CA PHE A 51 2.61 -5.97 4.51
C PHE A 51 1.55 -4.86 4.59
N ARG A 52 1.49 -4.10 5.70
CA ARG A 52 0.46 -3.05 5.92
C ARG A 52 0.39 -1.96 4.85
N MET A 53 1.50 -1.61 4.19
CA MET A 53 1.50 -0.65 3.08
C MET A 53 1.41 -1.36 1.71
N PRO A 54 2.17 -2.44 1.46
CA PRO A 54 2.06 -3.23 0.23
C PRO A 54 0.64 -3.71 -0.10
N GLU A 55 -0.15 -4.10 0.92
CA GLU A 55 -1.49 -4.63 0.72
C GLU A 55 -2.43 -3.67 0.00
N PHE A 56 -2.35 -2.36 0.30
CA PHE A 56 -3.18 -1.36 -0.36
C PHE A 56 -2.88 -1.28 -1.85
N PHE A 57 -1.59 -1.38 -2.20
CA PHE A 57 -1.15 -1.35 -3.59
C PHE A 57 -1.54 -2.62 -4.33
N VAL A 58 -1.43 -3.79 -3.70
CA VAL A 58 -1.94 -5.07 -4.25
C VAL A 58 -3.44 -4.97 -4.53
N LEU A 59 -4.24 -4.51 -3.57
CA LEU A 59 -5.68 -4.34 -3.72
C LEU A 59 -6.03 -3.31 -4.80
N ALA A 60 -5.28 -2.21 -4.90
CA ALA A 60 -5.47 -1.21 -5.96
C ALA A 60 -5.10 -1.76 -7.35
N GLY A 61 -4.09 -2.65 -7.43
CA GLY A 61 -3.70 -3.37 -8.64
C GLY A 61 -4.75 -4.39 -9.10
N LEU A 62 -5.45 -5.04 -8.17
CA LEU A 62 -6.49 -6.05 -8.44
C LEU A 62 -7.51 -5.57 -9.50
N PHE A 63 -8.02 -4.35 -9.30
CA PHE A 63 -9.04 -3.74 -10.16
C PHE A 63 -8.49 -3.15 -11.47
N LEU A 64 -7.17 -3.07 -11.63
CA LEU A 64 -6.56 -2.56 -12.85
C LEU A 64 -6.75 -3.52 -14.03
N SER A 65 -6.77 -4.84 -13.76
CA SER A 65 -6.93 -5.90 -14.77
C SER A 65 -8.13 -5.69 -15.70
N GLN A 66 -9.26 -5.22 -15.14
CA GLN A 66 -10.52 -5.03 -15.85
C GLN A 66 -10.60 -3.72 -16.65
N VAL A 67 -9.72 -2.75 -16.36
CA VAL A 67 -9.83 -1.39 -16.90
C VAL A 67 -8.64 -0.98 -17.76
N ILE A 68 -7.53 -1.72 -17.71
CA ILE A 68 -6.29 -1.39 -18.43
C ILE A 68 -6.47 -1.35 -19.95
N THR A 69 -7.41 -2.12 -20.50
CA THR A 69 -7.68 -2.23 -21.94
C THR A 69 -8.58 -1.12 -22.48
N ARG A 70 -9.19 -0.29 -21.61
CA ARG A 70 -10.03 0.84 -22.01
C ARG A 70 -9.26 1.85 -22.84
N ASP A 71 -9.95 2.69 -23.60
CA ASP A 71 -9.32 3.82 -24.30
C ASP A 71 -8.63 4.77 -23.31
N TRP A 72 -7.63 5.51 -23.79
CA TRP A 72 -6.81 6.38 -22.95
C TRP A 72 -7.62 7.47 -22.26
N ASN A 73 -8.61 8.05 -22.94
CA ASN A 73 -9.43 9.14 -22.38
C ASN A 73 -10.28 8.64 -21.21
N SER A 74 -11.02 7.54 -21.41
CA SER A 74 -11.85 6.94 -20.36
C SER A 74 -11.03 6.44 -19.17
N TYR A 75 -9.84 5.88 -19.44
CA TYR A 75 -8.93 5.42 -18.39
C TYR A 75 -8.35 6.58 -17.57
N ALA A 76 -7.84 7.61 -18.27
CA ALA A 76 -7.22 8.76 -17.62
C ALA A 76 -8.24 9.52 -16.76
N ASP A 77 -9.43 9.80 -17.30
CA ASP A 77 -10.49 10.52 -16.59
C ASP A 77 -10.91 9.81 -15.29
N ARG A 78 -11.27 8.52 -15.39
CA ARG A 78 -11.87 7.79 -14.27
C ARG A 78 -10.88 7.35 -13.20
N ARG A 79 -9.58 7.38 -13.48
CA ARG A 79 -8.56 6.83 -12.57
C ARG A 79 -7.48 7.85 -12.27
N VAL A 80 -6.77 8.31 -13.30
CA VAL A 80 -5.63 9.22 -13.13
C VAL A 80 -6.11 10.58 -12.66
N VAL A 81 -7.01 11.22 -13.43
CA VAL A 81 -7.59 12.52 -13.09
C VAL A 81 -8.38 12.42 -11.78
N HIS A 82 -9.16 11.36 -11.57
CA HIS A 82 -9.88 11.16 -10.31
C HIS A 82 -8.96 11.17 -9.08
N TYR A 83 -7.85 10.42 -9.09
CA TYR A 83 -6.91 10.41 -7.95
C TYR A 83 -6.17 11.74 -7.79
N PHE A 84 -5.70 12.35 -8.88
CA PHE A 84 -5.03 13.65 -8.81
C PHE A 84 -5.97 14.77 -8.39
N TYR A 85 -7.23 14.75 -8.83
CA TYR A 85 -8.26 15.68 -8.39
C TYR A 85 -8.47 15.57 -6.88
N PHE A 86 -8.67 14.36 -6.37
CA PHE A 86 -8.85 14.14 -4.93
C PHE A 86 -7.61 14.56 -4.15
N TYR A 87 -6.41 14.23 -4.65
CA TYR A 87 -5.15 14.67 -4.07
C TYR A 87 -5.05 16.19 -3.99
N VAL A 88 -5.28 16.92 -5.10
CA VAL A 88 -5.14 18.39 -5.14
C VAL A 88 -6.10 19.05 -4.17
N VAL A 89 -7.36 18.62 -4.12
CA VAL A 89 -8.35 19.18 -3.20
C VAL A 89 -7.90 19.00 -1.75
N TRP A 90 -7.49 17.79 -1.36
CA TRP A 90 -7.07 17.51 0.01
C TRP A 90 -5.72 18.12 0.36
N ALA A 91 -4.77 18.16 -0.57
CA ALA A 91 -3.48 18.79 -0.39
C ALA A 91 -3.65 20.29 -0.16
N LEU A 92 -4.51 20.96 -0.94
CA LEU A 92 -4.84 22.37 -0.74
C LEU A 92 -5.43 22.61 0.65
N ILE A 93 -6.43 21.83 1.05
CA ILE A 93 -7.05 21.95 2.38
C ILE A 93 -6.00 21.75 3.47
N HIS A 94 -5.17 20.71 3.36
CA HIS A 94 -4.21 20.34 4.39
C HIS A 94 -3.06 21.35 4.51
N ILE A 95 -2.50 21.82 3.39
CA ILE A 95 -1.43 22.83 3.36
C ILE A 95 -1.95 24.16 3.89
N VAL A 96 -3.10 24.64 3.41
CA VAL A 96 -3.70 25.91 3.88
C VAL A 96 -4.01 25.83 5.38
N PHE A 97 -4.59 24.73 5.85
CA PHE A 97 -4.88 24.59 7.27
C PHE A 97 -3.61 24.57 8.12
N LYS A 98 -2.64 23.72 7.77
CA LYS A 98 -1.43 23.50 8.59
C LYS A 98 -0.46 24.67 8.52
N GLU A 99 -0.17 25.19 7.34
CA GLU A 99 0.88 26.19 7.14
C GLU A 99 0.33 27.62 7.23
N LEU A 100 -0.81 27.91 6.59
CA LEU A 100 -1.36 29.27 6.60
C LEU A 100 -2.14 29.58 7.88
N ILE A 101 -3.03 28.68 8.32
CA ILE A 101 -3.91 28.97 9.47
C ILE A 101 -3.19 28.71 10.79
N VAL A 102 -2.57 27.53 10.95
CA VAL A 102 -1.91 27.14 12.21
C VAL A 102 -0.53 27.80 12.33
N ALA A 103 0.36 27.62 11.35
CA ALA A 103 1.72 28.15 11.42
C ALA A 103 1.84 29.64 11.04
N ARG A 104 0.83 30.23 10.40
CA ARG A 104 0.81 31.63 9.93
C ARG A 104 1.95 31.98 8.95
N ASP A 105 2.40 31.00 8.17
CA ASP A 105 3.46 31.19 7.18
C ASP A 105 2.90 31.23 5.75
N VAL A 106 2.76 32.45 5.23
CA VAL A 106 2.27 32.69 3.87
C VAL A 106 3.29 32.21 2.83
N SER A 107 4.58 32.46 3.06
CA SER A 107 5.64 32.12 2.10
C SER A 107 5.87 30.63 1.98
N GLY A 108 5.85 29.91 3.11
CA GLY A 108 5.88 28.45 3.17
C GLY A 108 4.68 27.85 2.45
N THR A 109 3.48 28.35 2.73
CA THR A 109 2.24 27.88 2.08
C THR A 109 2.33 27.91 0.55
N VAL A 110 2.78 29.03 -0.03
CA VAL A 110 2.90 29.16 -1.50
C VAL A 110 3.93 28.18 -2.05
N THR A 111 5.06 28.03 -1.36
CA THR A 111 6.14 27.11 -1.74
C THR A 111 5.67 25.67 -1.68
N SER A 112 5.00 25.27 -0.61
CA SER A 112 4.42 23.93 -0.41
C SER A 112 3.33 23.62 -1.43
N LEU A 113 2.48 24.58 -1.80
CA LEU A 113 1.49 24.41 -2.85
C LEU A 113 2.13 24.17 -4.23
N ALA A 114 3.20 24.90 -4.56
CA ALA A 114 3.93 24.69 -5.81
C ALA A 114 4.60 23.31 -5.83
N TRP A 115 5.28 22.94 -4.74
CA TRP A 115 5.95 21.65 -4.63
C TRP A 115 4.98 20.47 -4.60
N ALA A 116 3.78 20.63 -4.01
CA ALA A 116 2.77 19.57 -3.94
C ALA A 116 2.31 19.07 -5.32
N LEU A 117 2.55 19.81 -6.40
CA LEU A 117 2.25 19.37 -7.76
C LEU A 117 3.24 18.30 -8.25
N VAL A 118 4.51 18.41 -7.84
CA VAL A 118 5.61 17.55 -8.28
C VAL A 118 5.90 16.46 -7.26
N GLU A 119 5.89 16.79 -5.98
CA GLU A 119 6.14 15.86 -4.89
C GLU A 119 4.87 15.63 -4.06
N PRO A 120 4.61 14.38 -3.62
CA PRO A 120 3.45 14.10 -2.80
C PRO A 120 3.56 14.73 -1.41
N TYR A 121 2.51 15.45 -1.00
CA TYR A 121 2.49 16.13 0.31
C TYR A 121 1.98 15.24 1.45
N GLY A 122 2.82 15.04 2.48
CA GLY A 122 2.45 14.40 3.74
C GLY A 122 1.82 13.01 3.55
N ILE A 123 0.76 12.72 4.30
CA ILE A 123 0.06 11.40 4.29
C ILE A 123 -0.68 11.14 2.97
N LEU A 124 -0.94 12.18 2.16
CA LEU A 124 -1.67 12.07 0.89
C LEU A 124 -0.86 11.40 -0.23
N TRP A 125 0.42 11.09 0.05
CA TRP A 125 1.33 10.47 -0.90
C TRP A 125 0.79 9.17 -1.51
N PHE A 126 0.04 8.39 -0.73
CA PHE A 126 -0.53 7.13 -1.20
C PHE A 126 -1.47 7.36 -2.39
N ILE A 127 -2.35 8.36 -2.31
CA ILE A 127 -3.33 8.68 -3.37
C ILE A 127 -2.61 9.20 -4.62
N TYR A 128 -1.57 10.03 -4.42
CA TYR A 128 -0.71 10.48 -5.50
C TYR A 128 -0.06 9.30 -6.22
N MET A 129 0.51 8.35 -5.47
CA MET A 129 1.14 7.14 -6.01
C MET A 129 0.16 6.24 -6.75
N LEU A 130 -1.10 6.13 -6.33
CA LEU A 130 -2.11 5.40 -7.10
C LEU A 130 -2.34 6.00 -8.49
N GLY A 131 -2.33 7.34 -8.59
CA GLY A 131 -2.36 8.06 -9.87
C GLY A 131 -1.14 7.75 -10.74
N VAL A 132 0.05 7.86 -10.16
CA VAL A 132 1.33 7.59 -10.85
C VAL A 132 1.43 6.13 -11.29
N PHE A 133 1.17 5.16 -10.42
CA PHE A 133 1.23 3.73 -10.74
C PHE A 133 0.21 3.36 -11.80
N GLY A 134 -1.00 3.94 -11.71
CA GLY A 134 -2.03 3.79 -12.73
C GLY A 134 -1.59 4.33 -14.09
N LEU A 135 -0.97 5.51 -14.12
CA LEU A 135 -0.46 6.13 -15.35
C LEU A 135 0.68 5.30 -15.97
N VAL A 136 1.68 4.93 -15.16
CA VAL A 136 2.84 4.16 -15.62
C VAL A 136 2.42 2.76 -16.10
N SER A 137 1.52 2.08 -15.37
CA SER A 137 1.02 0.77 -15.80
C SER A 137 0.27 0.86 -17.13
N LYS A 138 -0.51 1.92 -17.36
CA LYS A 138 -1.21 2.17 -18.62
C LYS A 138 -0.25 2.46 -19.77
N LEU A 139 0.79 3.24 -19.51
CA LEU A 139 1.84 3.51 -20.47
C LEU A 139 2.57 2.22 -20.86
N LEU A 140 3.01 1.43 -19.89
CA LEU A 140 3.67 0.14 -20.11
C LEU A 140 2.79 -0.83 -20.90
N HIS A 141 1.49 -0.89 -20.58
CA HIS A 141 0.53 -1.71 -21.33
C HIS A 141 0.39 -1.25 -22.78
N SER A 142 0.33 0.06 -23.02
CA SER A 142 0.20 0.64 -24.37
C SER A 142 1.47 0.42 -25.22
N LEU A 143 2.63 0.43 -24.57
CA LEU A 143 3.92 0.08 -25.17
C LEU A 143 4.12 -1.44 -25.35
N LYS A 144 3.13 -2.26 -24.95
CA LYS A 144 3.19 -3.73 -24.99
C LYS A 144 4.39 -4.31 -24.22
N ALA A 145 4.78 -3.65 -23.12
CA ALA A 145 5.86 -4.13 -22.28
C ALA A 145 5.52 -5.51 -21.70
N PRO A 146 6.49 -6.46 -21.64
CA PRO A 146 6.24 -7.80 -21.13
C PRO A 146 5.94 -7.75 -19.63
N HIS A 147 4.73 -8.16 -19.24
CA HIS A 147 4.25 -8.08 -17.86
C HIS A 147 5.17 -8.69 -16.80
N TRP A 148 5.77 -9.84 -17.09
CA TRP A 148 6.72 -10.48 -16.18
C TRP A 148 8.06 -9.74 -16.12
N GLY A 149 8.48 -9.12 -17.24
CA GLY A 149 9.65 -8.26 -17.27
C GLY A 149 9.45 -6.98 -16.46
N THR A 150 8.27 -6.37 -16.55
CA THR A 150 7.94 -5.17 -15.74
C THR A 150 7.89 -5.50 -14.25
N LEU A 151 7.33 -6.65 -13.88
CA LEU A 151 7.35 -7.12 -12.49
C LEU A 151 8.79 -7.39 -12.00
N GLY A 152 9.63 -8.03 -12.83
CA GLY A 152 11.02 -8.29 -12.49
C GLY A 152 11.84 -7.02 -12.26
N VAL A 153 11.68 -6.02 -13.14
CA VAL A 153 12.31 -4.70 -12.96
C VAL A 153 11.79 -4.02 -11.69
N ALA A 154 10.47 -4.04 -11.46
CA ALA A 154 9.90 -3.46 -10.25
C ALA A 154 10.42 -4.14 -8.96
N ALA A 155 10.57 -5.46 -8.97
CA ALA A 155 11.16 -6.21 -7.85
C ALA A 155 12.62 -5.82 -7.63
N LEU A 156 13.41 -5.64 -8.69
CA LEU A 156 14.79 -5.16 -8.57
C LEU A 156 14.86 -3.73 -8.01
N LEU A 157 13.94 -2.84 -8.41
CA LEU A 157 13.87 -1.48 -7.87
C LEU A 157 13.56 -1.48 -6.38
N GLN A 158 12.60 -2.29 -5.94
CA GLN A 158 12.27 -2.44 -4.52
C GLN A 158 13.47 -3.03 -3.76
N MET A 159 14.11 -4.05 -4.33
CA MET A 159 15.25 -4.70 -3.68
C MET A 159 16.50 -3.81 -3.60
N ALA A 160 16.64 -2.85 -4.50
CA ALA A 160 17.76 -1.91 -4.55
C ALA A 160 17.72 -0.85 -3.44
N ASN A 161 16.59 -0.70 -2.73
CA ASN A 161 16.41 0.29 -1.65
C ASN A 161 16.87 1.70 -2.08
N ILE A 162 16.25 2.18 -3.16
CA ILE A 162 16.63 3.43 -3.81
C ILE A 162 16.31 4.62 -2.90
N LYS A 163 17.32 5.45 -2.63
CA LYS A 163 17.21 6.70 -1.86
C LYS A 163 17.83 7.85 -2.66
N THR A 164 17.04 8.41 -3.56
CA THR A 164 17.45 9.51 -4.45
C THR A 164 17.29 10.89 -3.80
N GLY A 165 16.50 11.00 -2.73
CA GLY A 165 16.11 12.26 -2.12
C GLY A 165 14.85 12.88 -2.72
N SER A 166 14.33 12.33 -3.82
CA SER A 166 12.95 12.63 -4.26
C SER A 166 12.00 11.60 -3.67
N TYR A 167 11.07 12.08 -2.86
CA TYR A 167 10.11 11.19 -2.20
C TYR A 167 9.25 10.44 -3.22
N LEU A 168 8.93 11.07 -4.36
CA LEU A 168 8.18 10.43 -5.44
C LEU A 168 8.92 9.20 -5.98
N VAL A 169 10.20 9.34 -6.31
CA VAL A 169 11.01 8.29 -6.93
C VAL A 169 11.26 7.14 -5.96
N ASP A 170 11.55 7.46 -4.71
CA ASP A 170 11.86 6.48 -3.67
C ASP A 170 10.61 5.62 -3.36
N GLN A 171 9.43 6.26 -3.22
CA GLN A 171 8.16 5.54 -3.04
C GLN A 171 7.77 4.73 -4.28
N PHE A 172 8.06 5.23 -5.48
CA PHE A 172 7.81 4.49 -6.71
C PHE A 172 8.65 3.21 -6.77
N ALA A 173 9.96 3.31 -6.49
CA ALA A 173 10.86 2.17 -6.46
C ALA A 173 10.44 1.12 -5.42
N GLU A 174 10.01 1.58 -4.24
CA GLU A 174 9.62 0.68 -3.14
C GLU A 174 8.27 -0.03 -3.40
N TYR A 175 7.26 0.68 -3.93
CA TYR A 175 5.88 0.16 -3.91
C TYR A 175 5.29 -0.25 -5.26
N PHE A 176 5.88 0.17 -6.38
CA PHE A 176 5.32 -0.14 -7.71
C PHE A 176 5.21 -1.64 -7.97
N VAL A 177 6.13 -2.45 -7.43
CA VAL A 177 6.11 -3.91 -7.54
C VAL A 177 4.84 -4.53 -6.98
N TYR A 178 4.33 -4.05 -5.85
CA TYR A 178 3.14 -4.60 -5.20
C TYR A 178 1.87 -4.28 -5.99
N PHE A 179 1.80 -3.07 -6.57
CA PHE A 179 0.73 -2.70 -7.46
C PHE A 179 0.71 -3.54 -8.73
N GLN A 180 1.88 -3.72 -9.36
CA GLN A 180 2.04 -4.54 -10.55
C GLN A 180 1.77 -6.03 -10.25
N ALA A 181 2.17 -6.52 -9.08
CA ALA A 181 1.86 -7.85 -8.59
C ALA A 181 0.36 -8.03 -8.41
N GLY A 182 -0.35 -7.08 -7.78
CA GLY A 182 -1.81 -7.13 -7.65
C GLY A 182 -2.54 -7.20 -8.99
N TYR A 183 -2.06 -6.49 -10.01
CA TYR A 183 -2.59 -6.58 -11.37
C TYR A 183 -2.43 -7.99 -11.98
N LEU A 184 -1.27 -8.63 -11.82
CA LEU A 184 -0.99 -9.95 -12.38
C LEU A 184 -1.59 -11.09 -11.55
N ALA A 185 -1.58 -10.93 -10.24
CA ALA A 185 -2.07 -11.91 -9.27
C ALA A 185 -3.60 -11.93 -9.17
N ALA A 186 -4.32 -10.98 -9.80
CA ALA A 186 -5.76 -10.84 -9.62
C ALA A 186 -6.55 -12.14 -9.83
N PRO A 187 -6.37 -12.91 -10.93
CA PRO A 187 -7.09 -14.18 -11.11
C PRO A 187 -6.77 -15.22 -10.02
N TYR A 188 -5.55 -15.18 -9.47
CA TYR A 188 -5.11 -16.11 -8.44
C TYR A 188 -5.68 -15.74 -7.06
N LEU A 189 -5.78 -14.44 -6.75
CA LEU A 189 -6.41 -13.96 -5.52
C LEU A 189 -7.91 -14.29 -5.50
N PHE A 190 -8.61 -14.17 -6.64
CA PHE A 190 -10.01 -14.61 -6.74
C PHE A 190 -10.15 -16.13 -6.54
N LYS A 191 -9.32 -16.94 -7.20
CA LYS A 191 -9.31 -18.39 -6.99
C LYS A 191 -8.97 -18.79 -5.55
N LEU A 192 -8.06 -18.05 -4.91
CA LEU A 192 -7.72 -18.26 -3.51
C LEU A 192 -8.92 -17.95 -2.62
N ALA A 193 -9.63 -16.85 -2.86
CA ALA A 193 -10.85 -16.51 -2.12
C ALA A 193 -11.92 -17.60 -2.27
N ASP A 194 -12.18 -18.07 -3.49
CA ASP A 194 -13.12 -19.17 -3.74
C ASP A 194 -12.70 -20.45 -2.99
N TRP A 195 -11.41 -20.80 -3.03
CA TRP A 195 -10.88 -21.97 -2.33
C TRP A 195 -11.01 -21.87 -0.81
N VAL A 196 -10.80 -20.68 -0.24
CA VAL A 196 -10.89 -20.45 1.21
C VAL A 196 -12.32 -20.68 1.72
N HIS A 197 -13.34 -20.30 0.95
CA HIS A 197 -14.74 -20.59 1.29
C HIS A 197 -15.00 -22.08 1.48
N ASP A 198 -14.41 -22.93 0.63
CA ASP A 198 -14.56 -24.39 0.70
C ASP A 198 -13.61 -25.07 1.71
N ASN A 199 -12.57 -24.37 2.17
CA ASN A 199 -11.45 -24.96 2.93
C ASN A 199 -11.07 -24.13 4.18
N ALA A 200 -12.05 -23.57 4.87
CA ALA A 200 -11.84 -22.63 5.97
C ALA A 200 -10.85 -23.12 7.06
N ALA A 201 -10.93 -24.39 7.46
CA ALA A 201 -10.02 -24.95 8.47
C ALA A 201 -8.55 -24.98 8.01
N LEU A 202 -8.30 -25.33 6.74
CA LEU A 202 -6.96 -25.31 6.16
C LEU A 202 -6.47 -23.87 5.98
N ALA A 203 -7.36 -22.97 5.58
CA ALA A 203 -7.05 -21.55 5.45
C ALA A 203 -6.65 -20.93 6.80
N LEU A 204 -7.36 -21.24 7.89
CA LEU A 204 -7.00 -20.84 9.25
C LEU A 204 -5.64 -21.41 9.68
N GLY A 205 -5.37 -22.68 9.39
CA GLY A 205 -4.07 -23.29 9.65
C GLY A 205 -2.93 -22.60 8.89
N GLY A 206 -3.17 -22.27 7.62
CA GLY A 206 -2.24 -21.52 6.78
C GLY A 206 -1.99 -20.09 7.29
N LEU A 207 -3.04 -19.38 7.70
CA LEU A 207 -2.94 -18.06 8.32
C LEU A 207 -2.14 -18.10 9.62
N ALA A 208 -2.40 -19.09 10.48
CA ALA A 208 -1.66 -19.25 11.73
C ALA A 208 -0.17 -19.51 11.47
N ALA A 209 0.15 -20.43 10.54
CA ALA A 209 1.52 -20.71 10.16
C ALA A 209 2.23 -19.48 9.58
N TRP A 210 1.57 -18.75 8.66
CA TRP A 210 2.08 -17.51 8.11
C TRP A 210 2.31 -16.45 9.21
N ALA A 211 1.36 -16.26 10.13
CA ALA A 211 1.46 -15.26 11.19
C ALA A 211 2.65 -15.52 12.12
N VAL A 212 2.91 -16.80 12.44
CA VAL A 212 4.07 -17.22 13.22
C VAL A 212 5.36 -16.98 12.44
N ILE A 213 5.44 -17.40 11.17
CA ILE A 213 6.63 -17.18 10.33
C ILE A 213 6.94 -15.69 10.19
N ASN A 214 5.91 -14.87 9.90
CA ASN A 214 6.06 -13.42 9.81
C ASN A 214 6.58 -12.83 11.13
N GLY A 215 6.00 -13.23 12.27
CA GLY A 215 6.46 -12.77 13.58
C GLY A 215 7.90 -13.18 13.88
N LEU A 216 8.28 -14.43 13.61
CA LEU A 216 9.65 -14.91 13.79
C LEU A 216 10.65 -14.12 12.95
N LEU A 217 10.30 -13.76 11.70
CA LEU A 217 11.18 -13.02 10.81
C LEU A 217 11.24 -11.51 11.15
N VAL A 218 10.13 -10.92 11.58
CA VAL A 218 10.08 -9.52 12.04
C VAL A 218 10.89 -9.33 13.32
N PHE A 219 10.68 -10.19 14.31
CA PHE A 219 11.32 -10.11 15.63
C PHE A 219 12.63 -10.91 15.73
N SER A 220 13.20 -11.30 14.58
CA SER A 220 14.51 -11.96 14.50
C SER A 220 15.65 -11.00 14.88
N PRO A 221 16.89 -11.51 15.06
CA PRO A 221 18.04 -10.66 15.41
C PRO A 221 18.21 -9.46 14.47
N GLY A 222 18.39 -8.28 15.06
CA GLY A 222 18.40 -6.99 14.34
C GLY A 222 17.13 -6.17 14.59
N PHE A 223 16.06 -6.78 15.11
CA PHE A 223 14.87 -6.05 15.54
C PHE A 223 15.22 -5.04 16.64
N GLN A 224 14.75 -3.80 16.47
CA GLN A 224 14.82 -2.76 17.50
C GLN A 224 13.45 -2.10 17.64
N MET A 225 12.94 -2.11 18.86
CA MET A 225 11.70 -1.39 19.17
C MET A 225 12.01 0.09 19.35
N ASP A 226 11.44 0.90 18.48
CA ASP A 226 11.45 2.37 18.56
C ASP A 226 10.00 2.86 18.68
N PRO A 227 9.70 3.86 19.54
CA PRO A 227 8.35 4.37 19.74
C PRO A 227 7.68 4.90 18.46
N VAL A 228 8.46 5.34 17.49
CA VAL A 228 8.01 6.02 16.27
C VAL A 228 8.21 5.15 15.04
N HIS A 229 9.41 4.58 14.88
CA HIS A 229 9.83 3.84 13.70
C HIS A 229 10.55 2.53 14.05
N PRO A 230 9.79 1.47 14.40
CA PRO A 230 10.38 0.18 14.73
C PRO A 230 11.21 -0.35 13.56
N GLN A 231 12.33 -1.00 13.88
CA GLN A 231 13.20 -1.63 12.89
C GLN A 231 12.94 -3.13 12.87
N MET A 232 12.67 -3.68 11.69
CA MET A 232 12.51 -5.12 11.50
C MET A 232 13.88 -5.82 11.54
N GLY A 233 13.89 -7.08 11.99
CA GLY A 233 15.06 -7.96 11.86
C GLY A 233 15.27 -8.42 10.40
N TRP A 234 15.43 -9.71 10.18
CA TRP A 234 15.59 -10.31 8.85
C TRP A 234 14.46 -9.96 7.88
N ALA A 235 13.25 -9.66 8.35
CA ALA A 235 12.16 -9.20 7.49
C ALA A 235 12.48 -7.89 6.73
N ALA A 236 13.50 -7.12 7.13
CA ALA A 236 13.99 -5.95 6.38
C ALA A 236 14.88 -6.32 5.17
N LEU A 237 15.35 -7.57 5.06
CA LEU A 237 16.22 -7.97 3.95
C LEU A 237 15.45 -7.86 2.63
N PRO A 238 15.98 -7.21 1.58
CA PRO A 238 15.15 -6.74 0.47
C PRO A 238 14.32 -7.83 -0.22
N GLY A 239 14.92 -8.99 -0.51
CA GLY A 239 14.18 -10.12 -1.11
C GLY A 239 13.19 -10.79 -0.15
N LEU A 240 13.51 -10.84 1.15
CA LEU A 240 12.62 -11.41 2.16
C LEU A 240 11.44 -10.49 2.44
N HIS A 241 11.69 -9.18 2.52
CA HIS A 241 10.69 -8.14 2.64
C HIS A 241 9.66 -8.23 1.53
N LEU A 242 10.12 -8.31 0.27
CA LEU A 242 9.24 -8.46 -0.89
C LEU A 242 8.32 -9.68 -0.78
N VAL A 243 8.87 -10.84 -0.39
CA VAL A 243 8.10 -12.08 -0.23
C VAL A 243 7.12 -11.97 0.93
N LEU A 244 7.53 -11.43 2.07
CA LEU A 244 6.67 -11.24 3.25
C LEU A 244 5.53 -10.27 2.97
N ALA A 245 5.81 -9.19 2.25
CA ALA A 245 4.82 -8.20 1.83
C ALA A 245 3.73 -8.81 0.95
N LEU A 246 4.12 -9.60 -0.06
CA LEU A 246 3.18 -10.29 -0.95
C LEU A 246 2.40 -11.40 -0.22
N ALA A 247 3.09 -12.20 0.60
CA ALA A 247 2.46 -13.24 1.40
C ALA A 247 1.48 -12.65 2.42
N GLY A 248 1.83 -11.54 3.06
CA GLY A 248 0.96 -10.83 3.99
C GLY A 248 -0.24 -10.20 3.31
N SER A 249 -0.06 -9.62 2.12
CA SER A 249 -1.19 -9.11 1.32
C SER A 249 -2.19 -10.24 0.98
N ALA A 250 -1.69 -11.43 0.62
CA ALA A 250 -2.53 -12.61 0.40
C ALA A 250 -3.19 -13.09 1.70
N ALA A 251 -2.46 -13.10 2.83
CA ALA A 251 -3.00 -13.46 4.13
C ALA A 251 -4.14 -12.52 4.58
N VAL A 252 -4.02 -11.22 4.33
CA VAL A 252 -5.12 -10.26 4.61
C VAL A 252 -6.32 -10.55 3.72
N CYS A 253 -6.13 -10.92 2.45
CA CYS A 253 -7.23 -11.36 1.60
C CYS A 253 -7.91 -12.63 2.14
N VAL A 254 -7.13 -13.62 2.58
CA VAL A 254 -7.67 -14.87 3.17
C VAL A 254 -8.43 -14.57 4.47
N ALA A 255 -7.87 -13.72 5.35
CA ALA A 255 -8.55 -13.30 6.57
C ALA A 255 -9.87 -12.58 6.27
N ALA A 256 -9.87 -11.70 5.26
CA ALA A 256 -11.06 -10.97 4.83
C ALA A 256 -12.16 -11.86 4.25
N VAL A 257 -11.81 -13.03 3.70
CA VAL A 257 -12.78 -14.03 3.20
C VAL A 257 -13.41 -14.83 4.36
N LEU A 258 -12.70 -14.98 5.47
CA LEU A 258 -13.15 -15.74 6.64
C LEU A 258 -13.99 -14.92 7.63
N LEU A 259 -14.04 -13.60 7.46
CA LEU A 259 -14.82 -12.66 8.28
C LEU A 259 -16.18 -12.38 7.62
#